data_AF-A0A536ARM5-F1
#
_entry.id   AF-A0A536ARM5-F1
#
_cell.length_a   1.000
_cell.length_b   1.000
_cell.length_c   1.000
_cell.angle_alpha   90.00
_cell.angle_beta   90.00
_cell.angle_gamma   90.00
#
_symmetry.space_group_name_H-M   'P 1'
#
loop_
_entity.id
_entity.type
_entity.pdbx_description
1 polymer ?
#
loop_
_entity_poly.entity_id
_entity_poly.type
_entity_poly.pdbx_seq_one_letter_code
_entity_poly.pdbx_strand_id
1 'polypeptide(L)'
;MPFLQAAATFAQALDEITKQLGKYGEVEVSDDEGKRQRNIGFFVSVPGYGLPTAARLDYRERYKRSAQGWLRDAYAFEYRTSAPKSRRAHHQHVGWRIHQHCEPPGRVSSVHYADLERLLLPTHEVFAGLYERAEPVRCLGLRPVL
;
A
#
# COMPACT_ATOMS: atom_id res chain seq x y z
N MET A 1 -12.10 -10.66 -11.27
CA MET A 1 -11.34 -10.61 -12.54
C MET A 1 -10.03 -9.92 -12.24
N PRO A 2 -8.86 -10.47 -12.60
CA PRO A 2 -7.59 -9.80 -12.34
C PRO A 2 -7.49 -8.52 -13.19
N PHE A 3 -6.98 -7.44 -12.60
CA PHE A 3 -6.78 -6.16 -13.28
C PHE A 3 -5.62 -6.28 -14.29
N LEU A 4 -5.90 -5.94 -15.56
CA LEU A 4 -4.97 -5.94 -16.68
C LEU A 4 -4.48 -4.52 -16.95
N GLN A 5 -3.17 -4.29 -17.00
CA GLN A 5 -2.61 -2.99 -17.39
C GLN A 5 -1.55 -3.18 -18.50
N ALA A 6 -1.65 -2.41 -19.58
CA ALA A 6 -0.75 -2.53 -20.74
C ALA A 6 0.64 -1.92 -20.48
N ALA A 7 1.66 -2.32 -21.23
CA ALA A 7 3.05 -1.90 -20.97
C ALA A 7 3.35 -0.41 -21.28
N ALA A 8 2.83 0.11 -22.40
CA ALA A 8 3.01 1.52 -22.81
C ALA A 8 2.27 2.53 -21.91
N THR A 9 1.34 2.05 -21.07
CA THR A 9 0.55 2.87 -20.14
C THR A 9 1.23 3.08 -18.80
N PHE A 10 2.31 2.37 -18.47
CA PHE A 10 2.89 2.47 -17.12
C PHE A 10 3.51 3.83 -16.85
N ALA A 11 4.33 4.42 -17.73
CA ALA A 11 4.99 5.70 -17.40
C ALA A 11 3.99 6.83 -17.13
N GLN A 12 2.96 6.97 -17.98
CA GLN A 12 1.88 7.94 -17.77
C GLN A 12 1.04 7.58 -16.54
N ALA A 13 0.68 6.30 -16.36
CA ALA A 13 -0.07 5.88 -15.17
C ALA A 13 0.73 6.08 -13.87
N LEU A 14 2.04 5.85 -13.88
CA LEU A 14 2.93 6.08 -12.74
C LEU A 14 2.96 7.58 -12.39
N ASP A 15 3.09 8.46 -13.38
CA ASP A 15 3.04 9.91 -13.17
C ASP A 15 1.68 10.37 -12.60
N GLU A 16 0.57 9.86 -13.17
CA GLU A 16 -0.78 10.16 -12.68
C GLU A 16 -1.00 9.65 -11.25
N ILE A 17 -0.59 8.42 -10.95
CA ILE A 17 -0.68 7.85 -9.60
C ILE A 17 0.18 8.67 -8.64
N THR A 18 1.42 8.99 -9.00
CA THR A 18 2.32 9.82 -8.17
C THR A 18 1.70 11.16 -7.83
N LYS A 19 1.08 11.84 -8.79
CA LYS A 19 0.38 13.12 -8.55
C LYS A 19 -0.77 12.95 -7.56
N GLN A 20 -1.54 11.87 -7.67
CA GLN A 20 -2.65 11.59 -6.75
C GLN A 20 -2.14 11.28 -5.33
N LEU A 21 -1.08 10.49 -5.22
CA LEU A 21 -0.44 10.16 -3.94
C LEU A 21 0.22 11.39 -3.28
N GLY A 22 0.78 12.28 -4.10
CA GLY A 22 1.53 13.46 -3.67
C GLY A 22 0.68 14.54 -3.00
N LYS A 23 -0.65 14.41 -2.99
CA LYS A 23 -1.54 15.30 -2.25
C LYS A 23 -1.22 15.35 -0.75
N TYR A 24 -0.65 14.27 -0.21
CA TYR A 24 -0.46 14.09 1.24
C TYR A 24 0.99 14.19 1.70
N GLY A 25 1.96 14.18 0.77
CA GLY A 25 3.37 14.15 1.12
C GLY A 25 4.28 13.99 -0.09
N GLU A 26 5.57 13.91 0.17
CA GLU A 26 6.58 13.66 -0.86
C GLU A 26 6.52 12.20 -1.30
N VAL A 27 6.60 11.96 -2.61
CA VAL A 27 6.48 10.62 -3.20
C VAL A 27 7.78 10.22 -3.86
N GLU A 28 8.34 9.09 -3.42
CA GLU A 28 9.42 8.39 -4.13
C GLU A 28 8.81 7.23 -4.92
N VAL A 29 9.22 7.10 -6.18
CA VAL A 29 8.73 6.05 -7.09
C VAL A 29 9.88 5.13 -7.44
N SER A 30 9.64 3.82 -7.38
CA SER A 30 10.55 2.80 -7.90
C SER A 30 9.84 1.96 -8.94
N ASP A 31 10.52 1.68 -10.06
CA ASP A 31 10.00 0.87 -11.14
C ASP A 31 11.13 -0.03 -11.68
N ASP A 32 11.04 -1.31 -11.36
CA ASP A 32 12.03 -2.33 -11.70
C ASP A 32 11.42 -3.34 -12.68
N GLU A 33 11.68 -3.14 -13.97
CA GLU A 33 11.17 -4.00 -15.04
C GLU A 33 12.19 -5.08 -15.46
N GLY A 34 11.81 -6.34 -15.22
CA GLY A 34 12.48 -7.52 -15.75
C GLY A 34 11.70 -8.17 -16.91
N LYS A 35 12.27 -9.25 -17.50
CA LYS A 35 11.66 -9.92 -18.67
C LYS A 35 10.30 -10.58 -18.40
N ARG A 36 10.06 -11.04 -17.17
CA ARG A 36 8.83 -11.78 -16.78
C ARG A 36 8.12 -11.18 -15.57
N GLN A 37 8.76 -10.24 -14.89
CA GLN A 37 8.28 -9.64 -13.66
C GLN A 37 8.61 -8.15 -13.70
N ARG A 38 7.72 -7.33 -13.16
CA ARG A 38 7.94 -5.90 -12.92
C ARG A 38 7.50 -5.56 -11.51
N ASN A 39 8.33 -4.83 -10.77
CA ASN A 39 8.01 -4.37 -9.40
C ASN A 39 7.84 -2.87 -9.42
N ILE A 40 6.71 -2.39 -8.93
CA ILE A 40 6.41 -0.97 -8.81
C ILE A 40 6.25 -0.64 -7.32
N GLY A 41 6.86 0.46 -6.90
CA GLY A 41 6.83 0.94 -5.53
C GLY A 41 6.54 2.43 -5.49
N PHE A 42 5.69 2.85 -4.54
CA PHE A 42 5.46 4.24 -4.19
C PHE A 42 5.63 4.41 -2.68
N PHE A 43 6.50 5.32 -2.28
CA PHE A 43 6.75 5.64 -0.88
C PHE A 43 6.36 7.08 -0.64
N VAL A 44 5.30 7.28 0.16
CA VAL A 44 4.79 8.60 0.52
C VAL A 44 5.26 8.95 1.93
N SER A 45 6.08 10.00 2.03
CA SER A 45 6.51 10.58 3.29
C SER A 45 5.58 11.73 3.64
N VAL A 46 4.71 11.52 4.63
CA VAL A 46 3.75 12.54 5.08
C VAL A 46 4.41 13.39 6.17
N PRO A 47 4.52 14.73 5.96
CA PRO A 47 5.17 15.61 6.92
C PRO A 47 4.38 15.71 8.23
N GLY A 48 5.07 16.02 9.32
CA GLY A 48 4.41 16.53 10.53
C GLY A 48 4.23 18.05 10.44
N TYR A 49 3.27 18.62 11.17
CA TYR A 49 3.13 20.06 11.31
C TYR A 49 4.38 20.66 11.99
N GLY A 50 5.35 21.15 11.21
CA GLY A 50 6.62 21.72 11.69
C GLY A 50 7.64 20.70 12.23
N LEU A 51 7.51 19.41 11.88
CA LEU A 51 8.26 18.29 12.50
C LEU A 51 8.64 17.20 11.48
N PRO A 52 9.52 16.23 11.85
CA PRO A 52 9.88 15.07 11.03
C PRO A 52 8.66 14.26 10.53
N THR A 53 8.87 13.38 9.54
CA THR A 53 7.84 12.51 8.93
C THR A 53 6.90 11.88 9.97
N ALA A 54 5.63 12.28 9.93
CA ALA A 54 4.60 11.85 10.88
C ALA A 54 4.02 10.48 10.53
N ALA A 55 3.89 10.21 9.23
CA ALA A 55 3.43 8.92 8.71
C ALA A 55 4.14 8.55 7.41
N ARG A 56 4.17 7.26 7.13
CA ARG A 56 4.64 6.70 5.87
C ARG A 56 3.57 5.83 5.25
N LEU A 57 3.41 5.96 3.94
CA LEU A 57 2.59 5.07 3.14
C LEU A 57 3.47 4.38 2.11
N ASP A 58 3.50 3.06 2.13
CA ASP A 58 4.35 2.23 1.29
C ASP A 58 3.45 1.34 0.44
N TYR A 59 3.47 1.56 -0.88
CA TYR A 59 2.68 0.79 -1.83
C TYR A 59 3.60 0.03 -2.75
N ARG A 60 3.57 -1.30 -2.70
CA ARG A 60 4.35 -2.16 -3.59
C ARG A 60 3.42 -3.07 -4.34
N GLU A 61 3.58 -3.13 -5.64
CA GLU A 61 2.86 -4.03 -6.52
C GLU A 61 3.86 -4.82 -7.35
N ARG A 62 3.58 -6.12 -7.51
CA ARG A 62 4.33 -6.98 -8.39
C ARG A 62 3.44 -7.43 -9.53
N TYR A 63 4.00 -7.36 -10.73
CA TYR A 63 3.35 -7.72 -11.96
C TYR A 63 4.10 -8.86 -12.63
N LYS A 64 3.36 -9.79 -13.21
CA LYS A 64 3.90 -10.86 -14.07
C LYS A 64 3.48 -10.62 -15.51
N ARG A 65 4.40 -10.91 -16.43
CA ARG A 65 4.13 -10.83 -17.87
C ARG A 65 3.26 -12.01 -18.29
N SER A 66 2.21 -11.72 -19.03
CA SER A 66 1.27 -12.67 -19.63
C SER A 66 1.04 -12.36 -21.11
N ALA A 67 0.28 -13.22 -21.81
CA ALA A 67 -0.11 -12.97 -23.19
C ALA A 67 -0.98 -11.69 -23.34
N GLN A 68 -1.71 -11.33 -22.28
CA GLN A 68 -2.58 -10.15 -22.24
C GLN A 68 -1.87 -8.88 -21.71
N GLY A 69 -0.56 -8.95 -21.45
CA GLY A 69 0.21 -7.84 -20.89
C GLY A 69 0.66 -8.10 -19.44
N TRP A 70 0.80 -7.04 -18.66
CA TRP A 70 1.22 -7.14 -17.26
C TRP A 70 0.00 -7.38 -16.35
N LEU A 71 0.08 -8.42 -15.54
CA LEU A 71 -0.95 -8.81 -14.57
C LEU A 71 -0.40 -8.69 -13.17
N ARG A 72 -1.10 -7.95 -12.29
CA ARG A 72 -0.72 -7.87 -10.88
C ARG A 72 -0.89 -9.24 -10.21
N ASP A 73 0.17 -9.75 -9.59
CA ASP A 73 0.17 -11.07 -8.94
C ASP A 73 0.43 -11.02 -7.43
N ALA A 74 0.89 -9.88 -6.91
CA ALA A 74 1.09 -9.62 -5.49
C ALA A 74 1.08 -8.12 -5.21
N TYR A 75 0.75 -7.75 -3.97
CA TYR A 75 0.89 -6.38 -3.47
C TYR A 75 1.16 -6.35 -1.97
N ALA A 76 1.75 -5.24 -1.51
CA ALA A 76 1.85 -4.88 -0.10
C ALA A 76 1.60 -3.38 0.04
N PHE A 77 0.51 -3.01 0.71
CA PHE A 77 0.15 -1.62 0.98
C PHE A 77 0.20 -1.39 2.48
N GLU A 78 1.05 -0.50 2.95
CA GLU A 78 1.26 -0.25 4.36
C GLU A 78 1.12 1.22 4.72
N TYR A 79 0.47 1.48 5.85
CA TYR A 79 0.43 2.75 6.55
C TYR A 79 1.09 2.59 7.92
N ARG A 80 2.04 3.48 8.24
CA ARG A 80 2.75 3.49 9.53
C ARG A 80 2.82 4.91 10.08
N THR A 81 2.55 5.08 11.37
CA THR A 81 2.73 6.36 12.08
C THR A 81 3.96 6.32 12.97
N SER A 82 4.61 7.47 13.15
CA SER A 82 5.81 7.60 13.99
C SER A 82 5.47 7.84 15.47
N ALA A 83 4.43 8.63 15.76
CA ALA A 83 4.05 9.02 17.12
C ALA A 83 2.53 9.25 17.26
N PRO A 84 1.80 8.40 18.00
CA PRO A 84 2.25 7.11 18.51
C PRO A 84 2.55 6.13 17.37
N LYS A 85 3.43 5.15 17.60
CA LYS A 85 3.70 4.09 16.61
C LYS A 85 2.46 3.22 16.41
N SER A 86 2.01 3.10 15.17
CA SER A 86 0.91 2.21 14.76
C SER A 86 1.10 1.77 13.31
N ARG A 87 0.43 0.69 12.90
CA ARG A 87 0.53 0.14 11.55
C ARG A 87 -0.78 -0.48 11.08
N ARG A 88 -1.16 -0.20 9.83
CA ARG A 88 -2.17 -0.94 9.08
C ARG A 88 -1.55 -1.39 7.77
N ALA A 89 -1.64 -2.67 7.44
CA ALA A 89 -1.06 -3.20 6.21
C ALA A 89 -2.01 -4.18 5.53
N HIS A 90 -2.05 -4.16 4.20
CA HIS A 90 -2.84 -5.04 3.36
C HIS A 90 -1.92 -5.77 2.38
N HIS A 91 -1.94 -7.09 2.40
CA HIS A 91 -0.99 -7.91 1.67
C HIS A 91 -1.69 -8.97 0.81
N GLN A 92 -1.12 -9.18 -0.37
CA GLN A 92 -1.35 -10.35 -1.19
C GLN A 92 0.01 -10.95 -1.56
N HIS A 93 0.33 -12.13 -1.02
CA HIS A 93 1.54 -12.88 -1.34
C HIS A 93 1.17 -14.20 -2.02
N VAL A 94 2.00 -14.67 -2.95
CA VAL A 94 1.80 -16.00 -3.57
C VAL A 94 1.99 -17.08 -2.50
N GLY A 95 1.02 -17.98 -2.37
CA GLY A 95 1.04 -19.06 -1.38
C GLY A 95 0.32 -18.76 -0.06
N TRP A 96 -0.10 -17.52 0.17
CA TRP A 96 -0.97 -17.12 1.28
C TRP A 96 -2.23 -16.44 0.76
N ARG A 97 -3.32 -16.49 1.54
CA ARG A 97 -4.53 -15.73 1.22
C ARG A 97 -4.30 -14.23 1.48
N ILE A 98 -5.11 -13.41 0.83
CA ILE A 98 -5.16 -11.96 1.06
C ILE A 98 -5.45 -11.74 2.54
N HIS A 99 -4.60 -10.93 3.19
CA HIS A 99 -4.68 -10.68 4.62
C HIS A 99 -4.25 -9.26 4.93
N GLN A 100 -4.52 -8.86 6.17
CA GLN A 100 -4.09 -7.58 6.70
C GLN A 100 -3.39 -7.75 8.05
N HIS A 101 -2.48 -6.82 8.34
CA HIS A 101 -1.92 -6.62 9.66
C HIS A 101 -2.52 -5.36 10.28
N CYS A 102 -2.67 -5.39 11.59
CA CYS A 102 -3.15 -4.26 12.34
C CYS A 102 -2.43 -4.19 13.69
N GLU A 103 -1.79 -3.06 13.93
CA GLU A 103 -1.03 -2.74 15.12
C GLU A 103 -1.55 -1.38 15.64
N PRO A 104 -2.41 -1.38 16.67
CA PRO A 104 -2.91 -0.13 17.24
C PRO A 104 -1.78 0.55 18.05
N PRO A 105 -1.95 1.84 18.40
CA PRO A 105 -0.97 2.58 19.19
C PRO A 105 -0.43 1.80 20.40
N GLY A 106 0.90 1.64 20.46
CA GLY A 106 1.58 0.98 21.59
C GLY A 106 1.47 -0.54 21.65
N ARG A 107 0.97 -1.20 20.59
CA ARG A 107 0.94 -2.67 20.50
C ARG A 107 1.55 -3.16 19.21
N VAL A 108 2.51 -4.07 19.32
CA VAL A 108 3.05 -4.82 18.19
C VAL A 108 2.27 -6.12 18.04
N SER A 109 1.93 -6.50 16.81
CA SER A 109 1.17 -7.70 16.53
C SER A 109 1.60 -8.32 15.20
N SER A 110 1.88 -9.62 15.22
CA SER A 110 2.10 -10.42 14.01
C SER A 110 0.84 -11.17 13.56
N VAL A 111 -0.33 -10.85 14.14
CA VAL A 111 -1.57 -11.52 13.80
C VAL A 111 -1.97 -11.17 12.38
N HIS A 112 -2.25 -12.19 11.58
CA HIS A 112 -2.85 -12.05 10.26
C HIS A 112 -4.37 -12.02 10.42
N TYR A 113 -5.02 -11.07 9.76
CA TYR A 113 -6.47 -10.98 9.73
C TYR A 113 -6.98 -11.17 8.30
N ALA A 114 -8.18 -11.74 8.17
CA ALA A 114 -8.86 -11.86 6.89
C ALA A 114 -8.99 -10.49 6.21
N ASP A 115 -8.80 -10.45 4.91
CA ASP A 115 -8.93 -9.24 4.12
C ASP A 115 -9.44 -9.56 2.72
N LEU A 116 -9.69 -8.51 1.94
CA LEU A 116 -10.12 -8.56 0.55
C LEU A 116 -9.07 -7.91 -0.35
N GLU A 117 -9.15 -8.20 -1.64
CA GLU A 117 -8.27 -7.58 -2.63
C GLU A 117 -8.36 -6.05 -2.56
N ARG A 118 -7.19 -5.41 -2.55
CA ARG A 118 -7.05 -3.96 -2.47
C ARG A 118 -6.55 -3.38 -3.78
N LEU A 119 -7.05 -2.19 -4.08
CA LEU A 119 -6.53 -1.33 -5.14
C LEU A 119 -5.73 -0.19 -4.52
N LEU A 120 -4.66 0.24 -5.19
CA LEU A 120 -3.73 1.21 -4.65
C LEU A 120 -4.43 2.53 -4.27
N LEU A 121 -5.13 3.17 -5.21
CA LEU A 121 -5.72 4.50 -4.98
C LEU A 121 -6.84 4.50 -3.92
N PRO A 122 -7.83 3.59 -3.95
CA PRO A 122 -8.82 3.53 -2.85
C PRO A 122 -8.20 3.21 -1.49
N THR A 123 -7.15 2.39 -1.45
CA THR A 123 -6.43 2.11 -0.19
C THR A 123 -5.68 3.34 0.31
N HIS A 124 -5.10 4.09 -0.62
CA HIS A 124 -4.44 5.36 -0.31
C HIS A 124 -5.41 6.35 0.31
N GLU A 125 -6.61 6.54 -0.24
CA GLU A 125 -7.62 7.43 0.34
C GLU A 125 -8.00 7.02 1.77
N VAL A 126 -8.14 5.72 2.04
CA VAL A 126 -8.39 5.22 3.39
C VAL A 126 -7.23 5.55 4.33
N PHE A 127 -6.00 5.25 3.93
CA PHE A 127 -4.82 5.48 4.77
C PHE A 127 -4.53 6.97 4.98
N ALA A 128 -4.62 7.78 3.94
CA ALA A 128 -4.47 9.22 4.00
C ALA A 128 -5.56 9.85 4.88
N GLY A 129 -6.80 9.36 4.76
CA GLY A 129 -7.90 9.79 5.62
C GLY A 129 -7.69 9.47 7.11
N LEU A 130 -7.06 8.33 7.44
CA LEU A 130 -6.66 8.03 8.83
C LEU A 130 -5.70 9.08 9.36
N TYR A 131 -4.72 9.48 8.55
CA TYR A 131 -3.77 10.54 8.91
C TYR A 131 -4.46 11.90 9.04
N GLU A 132 -5.23 12.34 8.04
CA GLU A 132 -5.90 13.66 8.04
C GLU A 132 -6.83 13.85 9.25
N ARG A 133 -7.55 12.80 9.63
CA ARG A 133 -8.48 12.83 10.78
C ARG A 133 -7.79 12.60 12.13
N ALA A 134 -6.48 12.39 12.14
CA ALA A 134 -5.72 11.95 13.32
C ALA A 134 -6.36 10.73 14.00
N GLU A 135 -6.94 9.84 13.20
CA GLU A 135 -7.62 8.65 13.71
C GLU A 135 -6.60 7.58 14.10
N PRO A 136 -6.66 7.02 15.32
CA PRO A 136 -5.79 5.93 15.69
C PRO A 136 -6.13 4.70 14.87
N VAL A 137 -5.11 3.92 14.48
CA VAL A 137 -5.34 2.59 13.90
C VAL A 137 -6.09 1.72 14.90
N ARG A 138 -7.24 1.18 14.47
CA ARG A 138 -8.08 0.27 15.27
C ARG A 138 -8.14 -1.11 14.63
N CYS A 139 -8.03 -2.14 15.46
CA CYS A 139 -8.10 -3.54 15.04
C CYS A 139 -9.39 -4.24 15.46
N LEU A 140 -10.35 -3.47 16.00
CA LEU A 140 -11.64 -4.00 16.40
C LEU A 140 -12.41 -4.53 15.18
N GLY A 141 -13.06 -5.69 15.33
CA GLY A 141 -13.87 -6.31 14.29
C GLY A 141 -13.08 -7.05 13.22
N LEU A 142 -11.74 -7.09 13.31
CA LEU A 142 -10.94 -7.91 12.41
C LEU A 142 -11.02 -9.38 12.80
N ARG A 143 -11.20 -10.25 11.80
CA ARG A 143 -11.25 -11.70 11.98
C ARG A 143 -9.85 -12.29 11.78
N PRO A 144 -9.22 -12.92 12.78
CA PRO A 144 -7.93 -13.57 12.61
C PRO A 144 -7.98 -14.70 11.57
N VAL A 145 -6.88 -14.89 10.86
CA VAL A 145 -6.62 -16.05 10.00
C VAL A 145 -5.29 -16.67 10.40
N LEU A 146 -5.27 -18.00 10.48
CA LEU A 146 -4.06 -18.78 10.79
C LEU A 146 -3.13 -18.81 9.58
#